data_AF-A0A8S1P660-F1
#
_entry.id   AF-A0A8S1P660-F1
#
_cell.length_a   1.000
_cell.length_b   1.000
_cell.length_c   1.000
_cell.angle_alpha   90.00
_cell.angle_beta   90.00
_cell.angle_gamma   90.00
#
_symmetry.space_group_name_H-M   'P 1'
#
loop_
_entity.id
_entity.type
_entity.pdbx_description
1 polymer ?
#
loop_
_entity_poly.entity_id
_entity_poly.type
_entity_poly.pdbx_seq_one_letter_code
_entity_poly.pdbx_strand_id
1 'polypeptide(L)'
;MSDQCTKGINWGQVQIDDKNLSMKYNSTNIIKLPLKKVVNSNTQKNDIVLQLTTDDCGENDDMLCEVRFFIPPQEQKGKFEKKKQDEDSNQEKADDDEEEEPTFQQKLQNEILVKAKIGQSSADSILTIHDVPLIVPRGRYTMDFFKKDIRFHGNTYQFTTDYKGISRFFLLPMPDEINLSFVIGLEHPFKQGQTAYNYLVMQFKKDVESDINLKYQRQQLDEIGWKQIKEEYSGPLYDTICELLSEITGIKVITPKNFKTKNGLNCLRCSVGPHSGFLFPLEKSLIYLQKPVLHIKHEEIKEVIFQRIGSTNLNKFFDVKIVYRNSNQLFSSIEKDELDNLTQYFSSKKIAVRKLQEELPRVQLDDSDSDEDEDNNNENKKNKPKTDPNNLDSDEDDDDFQEGDVDDQSEGSDESDESDSNSKRNKK
;
A
#
# COMPACT_ATOMS: atom_id res chain seq x y z
N MET A 1 1.41 -6.92 44.44
CA MET A 1 0.17 -6.36 43.89
C MET A 1 0.40 -6.15 42.41
N SER A 2 -0.55 -6.55 41.56
CA SER A 2 -0.40 -6.43 40.11
C SER A 2 -0.09 -4.97 39.74
N ASP A 3 0.99 -4.74 39.00
CA ASP A 3 1.37 -3.43 38.45
C ASP A 3 0.48 -3.03 37.25
N GLN A 4 -0.63 -3.75 37.05
CA GLN A 4 -1.51 -3.66 35.89
C GLN A 4 -2.92 -3.22 36.29
N CYS A 5 -3.48 -2.26 35.55
CA CYS A 5 -4.83 -1.75 35.73
C CYS A 5 -5.86 -2.72 35.10
N THR A 6 -6.81 -3.21 35.90
CA THR A 6 -7.89 -4.11 35.44
C THR A 6 -9.24 -3.42 35.31
N LYS A 7 -9.29 -2.08 35.48
CA LYS A 7 -10.53 -1.31 35.59
C LYS A 7 -11.12 -0.85 34.25
N GLY A 8 -10.50 -1.19 33.11
CA GLY A 8 -10.94 -0.74 31.79
C GLY A 8 -10.80 0.77 31.57
N ILE A 9 -9.93 1.44 32.33
CA ILE A 9 -9.69 2.88 32.24
C ILE A 9 -8.77 3.17 31.05
N ASN A 10 -9.15 4.14 30.22
CA ASN A 10 -8.43 4.55 29.00
C ASN A 10 -7.81 5.96 29.08
N TRP A 11 -7.76 6.58 30.27
CA TRP A 11 -7.07 7.86 30.50
C TRP A 11 -6.00 7.73 31.59
N GLY A 12 -4.95 8.55 31.49
CA GLY A 12 -3.78 8.45 32.37
C GLY A 12 -2.63 9.30 31.90
N GLN A 13 -1.53 9.27 32.66
CA GLN A 13 -0.31 10.01 32.31
C GLN A 13 0.65 9.11 31.55
N VAL A 14 1.12 9.59 30.40
CA VAL A 14 2.19 8.93 29.65
C VAL A 14 3.54 9.30 30.26
N GLN A 15 4.36 8.28 30.51
CA GLN A 15 5.72 8.38 31.04
C GLN A 15 6.63 7.48 30.21
N ILE A 16 7.80 7.99 29.83
CA ILE A 16 8.79 7.23 29.07
C ILE A 16 9.98 6.94 29.97
N ASP A 17 10.19 5.66 30.27
CA ASP A 17 11.43 5.18 30.91
C ASP A 17 12.48 4.83 29.83
N ASP A 18 13.70 4.44 30.21
CA ASP A 18 14.78 4.18 29.25
C ASP A 18 14.47 3.07 28.22
N LYS A 19 13.51 2.18 28.52
CA LYS A 19 13.22 1.00 27.69
C LYS A 19 11.76 0.89 27.25
N ASN A 20 10.84 1.60 27.89
CA ASN A 20 9.41 1.44 27.75
C ASN A 20 8.67 2.78 27.79
N LEU A 21 7.62 2.86 26.99
CA LEU A 21 6.55 3.83 27.15
C LEU A 21 5.48 3.21 28.06
N SER A 22 5.07 3.93 29.10
CA SER A 22 4.03 3.50 30.03
C SER A 22 2.94 4.56 30.17
N MET A 23 1.68 4.13 30.24
CA MET A 23 0.55 4.98 30.60
C MET A 23 0.03 4.53 31.96
N LYS A 24 -0.02 5.44 32.93
CA LYS A 24 -0.36 5.13 34.32
C LYS A 24 -1.61 5.84 34.79
N TYR A 25 -2.39 5.14 35.61
CA TYR A 25 -3.48 5.69 36.41
C TYR A 25 -3.30 5.29 37.88
N ASN A 26 -3.20 6.28 38.78
CA ASN A 26 -3.01 6.08 40.22
C ASN A 26 -1.95 5.02 40.58
N SER A 27 -0.76 5.14 39.98
CA SER A 27 0.39 4.24 40.15
C SER A 27 0.26 2.83 39.57
N THR A 28 -0.83 2.50 38.87
CA THR A 28 -0.96 1.24 38.10
C THR A 28 -0.73 1.49 36.62
N ASN A 29 -0.07 0.57 35.91
CA ASN A 29 0.10 0.68 34.46
C ASN A 29 -1.16 0.21 33.73
N ILE A 30 -1.70 1.08 32.87
CA ILE A 30 -2.74 0.72 31.89
C ILE A 30 -2.08 -0.03 30.73
N ILE A 31 -1.01 0.55 30.19
CA ILE A 31 -0.24 -0.04 29.10
C ILE A 31 1.26 0.21 29.32
N LYS A 32 2.09 -0.76 28.95
CA LYS A 32 3.55 -0.68 28.98
C LYS A 32 4.11 -1.31 27.71
N LEU A 33 4.62 -0.47 26.81
CA LEU A 33 5.15 -0.86 25.51
C LEU A 33 6.68 -0.73 25.50
N PRO A 34 7.42 -1.80 25.17
CA PRO A 34 8.86 -1.70 25.00
C PRO A 34 9.19 -0.80 23.79
N LEU A 35 9.96 0.26 24.00
CA LEU A 35 10.39 1.20 22.95
C LEU A 35 11.20 0.51 21.86
N LYS A 36 11.94 -0.55 22.21
CA LYS A 36 12.68 -1.38 21.24
C LYS A 36 11.78 -2.05 20.18
N LYS A 37 10.48 -2.17 20.45
CA LYS A 37 9.50 -2.74 19.52
C LYS A 37 8.83 -1.65 18.66
N VAL A 38 9.01 -0.37 18.97
CA VAL A 38 8.46 0.73 18.19
C VAL A 38 9.34 0.91 16.96
N VAL A 39 8.76 0.78 15.77
CA VAL A 39 9.45 0.92 14.48
C VAL A 39 9.27 2.32 13.88
N ASN A 40 8.17 2.98 14.22
CA ASN A 40 7.86 4.32 13.73
C ASN A 40 6.93 5.04 14.72
N SER A 41 7.01 6.36 14.76
CA SER A 41 6.06 7.20 15.48
C SER A 41 5.78 8.50 14.72
N ASN A 42 4.51 8.79 14.50
CA ASN A 42 4.06 10.03 13.88
C ASN A 42 3.01 10.74 14.73
N THR A 43 2.76 12.00 14.40
CA THR A 43 1.74 12.84 15.05
C THR A 43 0.65 13.19 14.04
N GLN A 44 -0.62 13.03 14.44
CA GLN A 44 -1.77 13.33 13.59
C GLN A 44 -2.80 14.11 14.40
N LYS A 45 -2.98 15.40 14.11
CA LYS A 45 -3.81 16.31 14.93
C LYS A 45 -3.40 16.20 16.41
N ASN A 46 -4.23 15.63 17.26
CA ASN A 46 -4.01 15.46 18.69
C ASN A 46 -3.50 14.05 19.06
N ASP A 47 -3.22 13.20 18.08
CA ASP A 47 -2.85 11.81 18.31
C ASP A 47 -1.35 11.58 18.14
N ILE A 48 -0.75 10.80 19.04
CA ILE A 48 0.53 10.13 18.80
C ILE A 48 0.24 8.71 18.36
N VAL A 49 0.74 8.36 17.17
CA VAL A 49 0.67 7.00 16.64
C VAL A 49 2.03 6.33 16.87
N LEU A 50 1.98 5.10 17.37
CA LEU A 50 3.12 4.22 17.53
C LEU A 50 2.89 2.97 16.68
N GLN A 51 3.80 2.70 15.76
CA GLN A 51 3.80 1.46 14.99
C GLN A 51 4.81 0.50 15.60
N LEU A 52 4.41 -0.76 15.75
CA LEU A 52 5.19 -1.80 16.41
C LEU A 52 5.69 -2.84 15.40
N THR A 53 6.87 -3.41 15.63
CA THR A 53 7.39 -4.54 14.83
C THR A 53 6.48 -5.76 15.00
N THR A 54 6.23 -6.46 13.89
CA THR A 54 5.50 -7.74 13.85
C THR A 54 6.42 -8.93 13.55
N ASP A 55 7.75 -8.73 13.55
CA ASP A 55 8.71 -9.73 13.07
C ASP A 55 8.75 -10.99 13.94
N ASP A 56 8.35 -10.87 15.21
CA ASP A 56 8.35 -11.97 16.19
C ASP A 56 7.08 -12.85 16.14
N CYS A 57 6.07 -12.52 15.35
CA CYS A 57 4.74 -13.13 15.43
C CYS A 57 4.43 -14.04 14.24
N GLY A 58 3.87 -15.23 14.49
CA GLY A 58 3.51 -16.21 13.46
C GLY A 58 2.23 -15.84 12.69
N GLU A 59 1.99 -16.47 11.53
CA GLU A 59 0.85 -16.14 10.64
C GLU A 59 -0.54 -16.23 11.31
N ASN A 60 -0.67 -16.98 12.40
CA ASN A 60 -1.93 -17.18 13.13
C ASN A 60 -1.99 -16.49 14.51
N ASP A 61 -1.01 -15.64 14.84
CA ASP A 61 -0.98 -14.95 16.13
C ASP A 61 -1.72 -13.61 16.06
N ASP A 62 -2.40 -13.24 17.16
CA ASP A 62 -2.92 -11.88 17.33
C ASP A 62 -1.74 -10.90 17.54
N MET A 63 -1.67 -9.86 16.72
CA MET A 63 -0.55 -8.91 16.70
C MET A 63 -1.03 -7.48 16.98
N LEU A 64 -0.38 -6.82 17.93
CA LEU A 64 -0.54 -5.38 18.13
C LEU A 64 0.36 -4.63 17.14
N CYS A 65 -0.22 -4.16 16.03
CA CYS A 65 0.52 -3.47 14.96
C CYS A 65 0.67 -1.96 15.20
N GLU A 66 -0.38 -1.31 15.72
CA GLU A 66 -0.44 0.13 15.90
C GLU A 66 -1.16 0.48 17.20
N VAL A 67 -0.65 1.47 17.92
CA VAL A 67 -1.29 2.07 19.09
C VAL A 67 -1.38 3.57 18.88
N ARG A 68 -2.55 4.14 19.16
CA ARG A 68 -2.80 5.57 19.05
C ARG A 68 -3.19 6.15 20.40
N PHE A 69 -2.46 7.14 20.87
CA PHE A 69 -2.76 7.88 22.09
C PHE A 69 -3.27 9.27 21.73
N PHE A 70 -4.47 9.59 22.20
CA PHE A 70 -5.03 10.94 22.12
C PHE A 70 -4.41 11.83 23.21
N ILE A 71 -3.93 13.00 22.83
CA ILE A 71 -3.41 14.05 23.71
C ILE A 71 -4.43 15.18 23.75
N PRO A 72 -5.08 15.42 24.89
CA PRO A 72 -6.02 16.52 25.02
C PRO A 72 -5.40 17.88 24.64
N PRO A 73 -6.10 18.75 23.89
CA PRO A 73 -5.60 20.06 23.49
C PRO A 73 -5.10 20.92 24.65
N GLN A 74 -5.72 20.79 25.83
CA GLN A 74 -5.36 21.51 27.05
C GLN A 74 -3.95 21.16 27.54
N GLU A 75 -3.50 19.92 27.33
CA GLU A 75 -2.17 19.45 27.71
C GLU A 75 -1.10 19.84 26.67
N GLN A 76 -1.49 20.32 25.47
CA GLN A 76 -0.54 20.74 24.44
C GLN A 76 0.27 21.98 24.84
N LYS A 77 -0.31 22.84 25.69
CA LYS A 77 0.29 24.10 26.19
C LYS A 77 0.71 24.04 27.68
N GLY A 78 0.23 23.04 28.43
CA GLY A 78 0.05 23.14 29.89
C GLY A 78 1.25 22.86 30.82
N LYS A 79 2.50 22.76 30.35
CA LYS A 79 3.65 22.42 31.24
C LYS A 79 4.67 23.52 31.51
N PHE A 80 4.48 24.75 31.02
CA PHE A 80 5.41 25.86 31.25
C PHE A 80 4.90 27.01 32.14
N GLU A 81 3.68 26.97 32.69
CA GLU A 81 3.18 28.06 33.55
C GLU A 81 3.62 27.98 35.04
N LYS A 82 4.37 26.96 35.47
CA LYS A 82 4.86 26.89 36.87
C LYS A 82 6.37 27.06 36.97
N LYS A 83 6.85 28.28 36.66
CA LYS A 83 8.01 28.96 37.27
C LYS A 83 8.16 30.39 36.71
N LYS A 84 7.15 31.24 36.90
CA LYS A 84 7.38 32.69 37.01
C LYS A 84 7.22 33.05 38.48
N GLN A 85 8.29 32.88 39.23
CA GLN A 85 8.49 33.61 40.48
C GLN A 85 9.31 34.85 40.11
N ASP A 86 8.63 35.98 40.18
CA ASP A 86 9.13 37.30 40.56
C ASP A 86 10.57 37.64 40.16
N GLU A 87 10.73 38.40 39.08
CA GLU A 87 11.52 39.62 39.15
C GLU A 87 11.10 40.61 38.06
N ASP A 88 10.93 41.82 38.54
CA ASP A 88 10.36 43.01 37.92
C ASP A 88 11.42 43.68 37.03
N SER A 89 11.18 43.83 35.73
CA SER A 89 11.71 44.96 34.95
C SER A 89 11.16 44.98 33.52
N ASN A 90 10.49 46.09 33.22
CA ASN A 90 10.22 46.60 31.88
C ASN A 90 11.44 46.47 30.94
N GLN A 91 11.24 45.92 29.75
CA GLN A 91 11.71 46.56 28.50
C GLN A 91 11.02 46.00 27.25
N GLU A 92 10.33 46.92 26.59
CA GLU A 92 10.16 47.18 25.16
C GLU A 92 10.12 46.02 24.14
N LYS A 93 9.08 46.12 23.30
CA LYS A 93 8.81 45.35 22.08
C LYS A 93 10.03 45.24 21.18
N ALA A 94 10.42 44.00 20.89
CA ALA A 94 11.11 43.62 19.68
C ALA A 94 10.23 42.60 18.94
N ASP A 95 9.95 42.86 17.67
CA ASP A 95 9.46 41.87 16.73
C ASP A 95 10.57 40.81 16.57
N ASP A 96 10.44 39.69 17.27
CA ASP A 96 11.23 38.48 17.04
C ASP A 96 10.26 37.42 16.48
N ASP A 97 10.67 36.79 15.38
CA ASP A 97 10.06 35.59 14.84
C ASP A 97 9.92 34.55 15.97
N GLU A 98 8.71 34.40 16.51
CA GLU A 98 8.40 33.37 17.52
C GLU A 98 8.59 32.00 16.86
N GLU A 99 9.76 31.39 17.07
CA GLU A 99 9.92 29.94 16.93
C GLU A 99 8.88 29.29 17.85
N GLU A 100 7.75 28.86 17.27
CA GLU A 100 6.66 28.21 18.01
C GLU A 100 7.25 27.10 18.90
N GLU A 101 7.14 27.28 20.24
CA GLU A 101 7.65 26.26 21.15
C GLU A 101 7.02 24.90 20.82
N PRO A 102 7.82 23.82 20.72
CA PRO A 102 7.29 22.53 20.31
C PRO A 102 6.22 22.06 21.31
N THR A 103 5.06 21.69 20.77
CA THR A 103 3.90 21.24 21.55
C THR A 103 4.27 20.03 22.43
N PHE A 104 3.53 19.79 23.51
CA PHE A 104 3.76 18.58 24.35
C PHE A 104 3.79 17.29 23.52
N GLN A 105 2.93 17.21 22.50
CA GLN A 105 2.87 16.09 21.57
C GLN A 105 4.15 15.92 20.75
N GLN A 106 4.70 17.00 20.18
CA GLN A 106 5.97 16.97 19.46
C GLN A 106 7.15 16.61 20.37
N LYS A 107 7.19 17.17 21.59
CA LYS A 107 8.21 16.82 22.60
C LYS A 107 8.15 15.33 22.96
N LEU A 108 6.95 14.80 23.20
CA LEU A 108 6.75 13.40 23.53
C LEU A 108 7.10 12.48 22.34
N GLN A 109 6.71 12.84 21.11
CA GLN A 109 7.12 12.13 19.90
C GLN A 109 8.65 12.12 19.76
N ASN A 110 9.31 13.26 19.90
CA ASN A 110 10.77 13.36 19.83
C ASN A 110 11.45 12.50 20.89
N GLU A 111 10.93 12.48 22.11
CA GLU A 111 11.46 11.61 23.17
C GLU A 111 11.31 10.12 22.82
N ILE A 112 10.15 9.72 22.26
CA ILE A 112 9.93 8.36 21.75
C ILE A 112 10.94 8.03 20.65
N LEU A 113 11.09 8.91 19.66
CA LEU A 113 12.01 8.71 18.54
C LEU A 113 13.45 8.55 19.03
N VAL A 114 13.92 9.42 19.93
CA VAL A 114 15.27 9.35 20.51
C VAL A 114 15.48 8.06 21.30
N LYS A 115 14.57 7.70 22.21
CA LYS A 115 14.74 6.51 23.07
C LYS A 115 14.52 5.20 22.32
N ALA A 116 13.61 5.18 21.34
CA ALA A 116 13.44 4.05 20.43
C ALA A 116 14.53 4.00 19.34
N LYS A 117 15.41 5.02 19.27
CA LYS A 117 16.47 5.16 18.26
C LYS A 117 15.93 5.18 16.83
N ILE A 118 14.75 5.75 16.66
CA ILE A 118 14.07 5.97 15.38
C ILE A 118 14.51 7.37 14.90
N GLY A 119 15.08 7.47 13.70
CA GLY A 119 15.46 8.75 13.09
C GLY A 119 16.86 9.30 13.43
N GLN A 120 17.49 8.92 14.55
CA GLN A 120 18.92 9.26 14.81
C GLN A 120 19.90 8.57 13.83
N SER A 121 19.41 7.61 13.05
CA SER A 121 20.25 6.75 12.20
C SER A 121 20.67 7.39 10.88
N SER A 122 20.11 8.52 10.43
CA SER A 122 20.65 9.16 9.21
C SER A 122 22.07 9.70 9.41
N ALA A 123 22.53 9.97 10.65
CA ALA A 123 23.93 10.29 10.91
C ALA A 123 24.84 9.06 10.67
N ASP A 124 24.41 7.89 11.17
CA ASP A 124 25.14 6.63 11.08
C ASP A 124 24.98 5.89 9.73
N SER A 125 24.09 6.37 8.85
CA SER A 125 23.91 5.79 7.51
C SER A 125 25.21 5.91 6.73
N ILE A 126 25.56 4.85 6.00
CA ILE A 126 26.73 4.82 5.11
C ILE A 126 26.46 5.70 3.89
N LEU A 127 25.21 5.71 3.45
CA LEU A 127 24.71 6.43 2.30
C LEU A 127 23.25 6.83 2.55
N THR A 128 22.87 8.02 2.08
CA THR A 128 21.49 8.48 2.05
C THR A 128 21.15 8.98 0.66
N ILE A 129 20.02 8.50 0.11
CA ILE A 129 19.47 8.94 -1.18
C ILE A 129 18.12 9.59 -0.91
N HIS A 130 17.99 10.88 -1.24
CA HIS A 130 16.78 11.64 -0.98
C HIS A 130 15.77 11.53 -2.14
N ASP A 131 14.51 11.83 -1.83
CA ASP A 131 13.44 12.04 -2.80
C ASP A 131 13.20 10.90 -3.80
N VAL A 132 13.29 9.65 -3.33
CA VAL A 132 13.06 8.48 -4.17
C VAL A 132 11.56 8.25 -4.36
N PRO A 133 11.04 8.30 -5.61
CA PRO A 133 9.61 8.13 -5.89
C PRO A 133 9.22 6.64 -5.91
N LEU A 134 8.41 6.24 -4.93
CA LEU A 134 7.80 4.91 -4.88
C LEU A 134 6.34 4.97 -5.38
N ILE A 135 6.00 4.06 -6.28
CA ILE A 135 4.62 3.78 -6.70
C ILE A 135 3.95 2.85 -5.68
N VAL A 136 4.70 1.90 -5.13
CA VAL A 136 4.22 0.89 -4.17
C VAL A 136 5.25 0.74 -3.05
N PRO A 137 4.89 1.05 -1.79
CA PRO A 137 3.76 1.89 -1.38
C PRO A 137 3.90 3.30 -1.96
N ARG A 138 2.78 3.95 -2.28
CA ARG A 138 2.81 5.26 -2.94
C ARG A 138 3.38 6.33 -2.01
N GLY A 139 4.43 7.01 -2.45
CA GLY A 139 5.02 8.12 -1.69
C GLY A 139 6.41 8.50 -2.19
N ARG A 140 6.98 9.55 -1.59
CA ARG A 140 8.38 9.92 -1.73
C ARG A 140 9.10 9.54 -0.45
N TYR A 141 10.21 8.84 -0.59
CA TYR A 141 10.97 8.29 0.52
C TYR A 141 12.44 8.66 0.40
N THR A 142 13.08 8.91 1.54
CA THR A 142 14.53 8.94 1.66
C THR A 142 15.01 7.53 1.99
N MET A 143 16.02 7.05 1.27
CA MET A 143 16.62 5.73 1.47
C MET A 143 17.94 5.88 2.23
N ASP A 144 17.98 5.38 3.47
CA ASP A 144 19.19 5.32 4.28
C ASP A 144 19.76 3.90 4.26
N PHE A 145 21.01 3.74 3.83
CA PHE A 145 21.70 2.47 3.74
C PHE A 145 22.57 2.26 4.99
N PHE A 146 22.36 1.14 5.67
CA PHE A 146 23.15 0.71 6.83
C PHE A 146 23.95 -0.53 6.49
N LYS A 147 24.73 -1.05 7.45
CA LYS A 147 25.57 -2.24 7.22
C LYS A 147 24.76 -3.51 6.91
N LYS A 148 23.54 -3.63 7.46
CA LYS A 148 22.72 -4.87 7.38
C LYS A 148 21.32 -4.66 6.80
N ASP A 149 20.85 -3.42 6.82
CA ASP A 149 19.49 -3.05 6.49
C ASP A 149 19.45 -1.77 5.67
N ILE A 150 18.32 -1.56 5.01
CA ILE A 150 17.97 -0.31 4.34
C ILE A 150 16.67 0.22 4.94
N ARG A 151 16.64 1.52 5.20
CA ARG A 151 15.48 2.21 5.75
C ARG A 151 14.90 3.17 4.74
N PHE A 152 13.59 3.16 4.64
CA PHE A 152 12.82 4.06 3.79
C PHE A 152 12.04 4.99 4.70
N HIS A 153 12.44 6.27 4.71
CA HIS A 153 11.82 7.31 5.52
C HIS A 153 10.95 8.21 4.63
N GLY A 154 9.63 8.07 4.73
CA GLY A 154 8.67 8.98 4.12
C GLY A 154 8.02 9.88 5.17
N ASN A 155 7.28 10.90 4.73
CA ASN A 155 6.66 11.88 5.63
C ASN A 155 5.70 11.24 6.66
N THR A 156 4.99 10.19 6.27
CA THR A 156 3.96 9.56 7.11
C THR A 156 4.39 8.20 7.63
N TYR A 157 5.11 7.44 6.81
CA TYR A 157 5.46 6.06 7.07
C TYR A 157 6.96 5.88 6.91
N GLN A 158 7.53 5.13 7.83
CA GLN A 158 8.88 4.62 7.74
C GLN A 158 8.82 3.10 7.81
N PHE A 159 9.64 2.45 6.98
CA PHE A 159 9.82 1.01 7.05
C PHE A 159 11.30 0.65 6.86
N THR A 160 11.69 -0.49 7.41
CA THR A 160 13.07 -1.01 7.36
C THR A 160 13.03 -2.39 6.73
N THR A 161 14.04 -2.72 5.96
CA THR A 161 14.19 -4.03 5.33
C THR A 161 15.64 -4.48 5.43
N ASP A 162 15.85 -5.64 6.02
CA ASP A 162 17.17 -6.28 6.04
C ASP A 162 17.57 -6.70 4.62
N TYR A 163 18.86 -6.55 4.27
CA TYR A 163 19.36 -7.02 2.97
C TYR A 163 19.13 -8.50 2.73
N LYS A 164 19.13 -9.31 3.81
CA LYS A 164 18.81 -10.74 3.76
C LYS A 164 17.35 -11.03 3.42
N GLY A 165 16.44 -10.12 3.78
CA GLY A 165 15.01 -10.25 3.49
C GLY A 165 14.64 -9.79 2.08
N ILE A 166 15.61 -9.38 1.26
CA ILE A 166 15.38 -9.06 -0.15
C ILE A 166 15.56 -10.34 -0.97
N SER A 167 14.54 -10.69 -1.76
CA SER A 167 14.50 -11.93 -2.53
C SER A 167 14.95 -11.77 -3.99
N ARG A 168 14.69 -10.61 -4.61
CA ARG A 168 14.91 -10.38 -6.05
C ARG A 168 14.81 -8.90 -6.43
N PHE A 169 15.45 -8.55 -7.55
CA PHE A 169 15.33 -7.25 -8.19
C PHE A 169 14.84 -7.39 -9.64
N PHE A 170 13.99 -6.46 -10.06
CA PHE A 170 13.61 -6.30 -11.46
C PHE A 170 13.85 -4.87 -11.92
N LEU A 171 14.43 -4.70 -13.10
CA LEU A 171 14.52 -3.40 -13.76
C LEU A 171 13.73 -3.47 -15.06
N LEU A 172 12.59 -2.77 -15.08
CA LEU A 172 11.55 -2.91 -16.09
C LEU A 172 11.36 -1.59 -16.85
N PRO A 173 11.70 -1.52 -18.15
CA PRO A 173 11.44 -0.35 -18.97
C PRO A 173 9.95 -0.17 -19.23
N MET A 174 9.43 1.00 -18.87
CA MET A 174 8.04 1.35 -19.09
C MET A 174 7.79 1.63 -20.58
N PRO A 175 6.54 1.45 -21.06
CA PRO A 175 6.21 1.59 -22.48
C PRO A 175 6.27 3.04 -22.98
N ASP A 176 6.39 4.02 -22.10
CA ASP A 176 6.63 5.42 -22.45
C ASP A 176 8.08 5.69 -22.90
N GLU A 177 8.97 4.70 -22.80
CA GLU A 177 10.39 4.76 -23.10
C GLU A 177 11.19 5.79 -22.29
N ILE A 178 10.55 6.56 -21.41
CA ILE A 178 11.16 7.59 -20.57
C ILE A 178 11.39 7.06 -19.16
N ASN A 179 10.48 6.24 -18.66
CA ASN A 179 10.51 5.75 -17.29
C ASN A 179 11.04 4.32 -17.20
N LEU A 180 11.67 4.03 -16.06
CA LEU A 180 12.09 2.71 -15.62
C LEU A 180 11.43 2.42 -14.27
N SER A 181 10.83 1.24 -14.14
CA SER A 181 10.39 0.75 -12.84
C SER A 181 11.42 -0.21 -12.27
N PHE A 182 11.94 0.11 -11.09
CA PHE A 182 12.80 -0.78 -10.32
C PHE A 182 11.99 -1.41 -9.19
N VAL A 183 11.92 -2.74 -9.19
CA VAL A 183 11.07 -3.51 -8.27
C VAL A 183 11.94 -4.34 -7.34
N ILE A 184 11.74 -4.18 -6.04
CA ILE A 184 12.36 -4.99 -4.98
C ILE A 184 11.30 -5.97 -4.47
N GLY A 185 11.58 -7.28 -4.57
CA GLY A 185 10.75 -8.30 -3.95
C GLY A 185 11.24 -8.62 -2.55
N LEU A 186 10.34 -8.54 -1.56
CA LEU A 186 10.61 -8.83 -0.16
C LEU A 186 10.22 -10.27 0.16
N GLU A 187 11.01 -10.96 0.98
CA GLU A 187 10.68 -12.28 1.50
C GLU A 187 9.60 -12.20 2.59
N HIS A 188 9.71 -11.20 3.46
CA HIS A 188 8.70 -10.88 4.46
C HIS A 188 8.02 -9.56 4.09
N PRO A 189 6.69 -9.54 3.89
CA PRO A 189 5.99 -8.29 3.62
C PRO A 189 5.97 -7.41 4.86
N PHE A 190 6.22 -6.12 4.69
CA PHE A 190 5.89 -5.16 5.73
C PHE A 190 4.41 -4.76 5.61
N LYS A 191 3.82 -4.37 6.74
CA LYS A 191 2.41 -3.94 6.80
C LYS A 191 2.32 -2.42 6.95
N GLN A 192 1.38 -1.83 6.23
CA GLN A 192 0.95 -0.45 6.39
C GLN A 192 -0.56 -0.46 6.65
N GLY A 193 -0.96 -0.25 7.91
CA GLY A 193 -2.33 -0.51 8.34
C GLY A 193 -2.72 -1.97 8.10
N GLN A 194 -3.82 -2.20 7.38
CA GLN A 194 -4.28 -3.54 7.01
C GLN A 194 -3.58 -4.10 5.75
N THR A 195 -2.85 -3.28 4.99
CA THR A 195 -2.26 -3.71 3.71
C THR A 195 -0.85 -4.26 3.93
N ALA A 196 -0.57 -5.44 3.39
CA ALA A 196 0.76 -6.04 3.38
C ALA A 196 1.43 -5.84 2.01
N TYR A 197 2.69 -5.39 2.00
CA TYR A 197 3.46 -5.13 0.78
C TYR A 197 4.60 -6.14 0.63
N ASN A 198 4.46 -7.05 -0.33
CA ASN A 198 5.53 -7.99 -0.72
C ASN A 198 6.55 -7.39 -1.70
N TYR A 199 6.22 -6.24 -2.30
CA TYR A 199 7.03 -5.60 -3.32
C TYR A 199 7.10 -4.10 -3.09
N LEU A 200 8.30 -3.54 -3.30
CA LEU A 200 8.53 -2.12 -3.45
C LEU A 200 8.70 -1.81 -4.93
N VAL A 201 8.04 -0.78 -5.43
CA VAL A 201 8.14 -0.36 -6.83
C VAL A 201 8.54 1.10 -6.86
N MET A 202 9.76 1.37 -7.31
CA MET A 202 10.28 2.71 -7.57
C MET A 202 10.17 3.03 -9.05
N GLN A 203 9.93 4.30 -9.40
CA GLN A 203 9.88 4.75 -10.79
C GLN A 203 10.83 5.89 -11.05
N PHE A 204 11.83 5.63 -11.88
CA PHE A 204 12.85 6.61 -12.25
C PHE A 204 12.63 7.08 -13.67
N LYS A 205 12.95 8.35 -13.93
CA LYS A 205 13.16 8.82 -15.31
C LYS A 205 14.59 8.49 -15.72
N LYS A 206 14.79 8.07 -16.97
CA LYS A 206 16.09 7.63 -17.49
C LYS A 206 17.16 8.73 -17.53
N ASP A 207 16.74 9.97 -17.66
CA ASP A 207 17.55 11.18 -17.82
C ASP A 207 17.92 11.86 -16.50
N VAL A 208 17.39 11.37 -15.37
CA VAL A 208 17.72 11.93 -14.05
C VAL A 208 19.03 11.33 -13.57
N GLU A 209 20.07 12.15 -13.64
CA GLU A 209 21.38 11.87 -13.06
C GLU A 209 21.46 12.38 -11.62
N SER A 210 22.27 11.70 -10.82
CA SER A 210 22.55 12.09 -9.45
C SER A 210 23.98 11.77 -9.10
N ASP A 211 24.62 12.72 -8.42
CA ASP A 211 25.91 12.50 -7.77
C ASP A 211 25.67 12.02 -6.35
N ILE A 212 26.25 10.87 -6.01
CA ILE A 212 26.04 10.19 -4.74
C ILE A 212 27.41 9.91 -4.13
N ASN A 213 27.65 10.51 -2.97
CA ASN A 213 28.88 10.34 -2.20
C ASN A 213 28.61 9.53 -0.94
N LEU A 214 29.38 8.47 -0.73
CA LEU A 214 29.31 7.65 0.47
C LEU A 214 30.06 8.34 1.61
N LYS A 215 29.58 8.16 2.84
CA LYS A 215 30.26 8.70 4.03
C LYS A 215 31.49 7.89 4.43
N TYR A 216 31.57 6.63 4.00
CA TYR A 216 32.63 5.70 4.38
C TYR A 216 33.77 5.76 3.39
N GLN A 217 35.00 5.72 3.90
CA GLN A 217 36.19 5.55 3.07
C GLN A 217 36.38 4.08 2.68
N ARG A 218 37.22 3.83 1.67
CA ARG A 218 37.49 2.50 1.10
C ARG A 218 37.81 1.43 2.14
N GLN A 219 38.64 1.76 3.13
CA GLN A 219 39.02 0.83 4.21
C GLN A 219 37.79 0.36 4.99
N GLN A 220 36.87 1.28 5.32
CA GLN A 220 35.65 0.97 6.07
C GLN A 220 34.66 0.16 5.22
N LEU A 221 34.58 0.45 3.92
CA LEU A 221 33.77 -0.32 2.97
C LEU A 221 34.26 -1.77 2.86
N ASP A 222 35.58 -1.97 2.82
CA ASP A 222 36.18 -3.31 2.78
C ASP A 222 35.92 -4.10 4.09
N GLU A 223 35.97 -3.43 5.25
CA GLU A 223 35.66 -4.03 6.56
C GLU A 223 34.21 -4.52 6.69
N ILE A 224 33.26 -3.82 6.05
CA ILE A 224 31.85 -4.24 6.04
C ILE A 224 31.53 -5.24 4.92
N GLY A 225 32.49 -5.51 4.04
CA GLY A 225 32.35 -6.46 2.93
C GLY A 225 31.85 -5.86 1.61
N TRP A 226 31.75 -4.54 1.51
CA TRP A 226 31.26 -3.80 0.34
C TRP A 226 32.38 -3.52 -0.67
N LYS A 227 33.10 -4.58 -1.07
CA LYS A 227 34.37 -4.46 -1.81
C LYS A 227 34.23 -3.88 -3.22
N GLN A 228 33.10 -4.06 -3.90
CA GLN A 228 32.92 -3.50 -5.26
C GLN A 228 32.19 -2.15 -5.24
N ILE A 229 31.79 -1.66 -4.06
CA ILE A 229 31.12 -0.37 -3.92
C ILE A 229 32.16 0.76 -4.03
N LYS A 230 31.86 1.76 -4.86
CA LYS A 230 32.69 2.96 -5.06
C LYS A 230 32.39 3.99 -3.97
N GLU A 231 33.32 4.90 -3.70
CA GLU A 231 33.10 6.01 -2.75
C GLU A 231 32.19 7.08 -3.34
N GLU A 232 32.27 7.28 -4.65
CA GLU A 232 31.50 8.26 -5.41
C GLU A 232 30.86 7.59 -6.62
N TYR A 233 29.59 7.91 -6.83
CA TYR A 233 28.82 7.50 -7.99
C TYR A 233 28.30 8.74 -8.71
N SER A 234 28.45 8.78 -10.03
CA SER A 234 27.89 9.82 -10.89
C SER A 234 27.27 9.16 -12.10
N GLY A 235 26.03 9.54 -12.42
CA GLY A 235 25.27 8.96 -13.53
C GLY A 235 23.78 8.81 -13.20
N PRO A 236 23.03 8.04 -14.01
CA PRO A 236 21.60 7.87 -13.83
C PRO A 236 21.25 7.25 -12.48
N LEU A 237 20.33 7.88 -11.74
CA LEU A 237 19.99 7.49 -10.36
C LEU A 237 19.54 6.02 -10.27
N TYR A 238 18.77 5.54 -11.25
CA TYR A 238 18.29 4.17 -11.27
C TYR A 238 19.44 3.16 -11.37
N ASP A 239 20.50 3.49 -12.10
CA ASP A 239 21.63 2.60 -12.36
C ASP A 239 22.48 2.49 -11.09
N THR A 240 22.77 3.63 -10.45
CA THR A 240 23.44 3.69 -9.15
C THR A 240 22.69 2.87 -8.09
N ILE A 241 21.36 3.04 -7.96
CA ILE A 241 20.56 2.26 -6.99
C ILE A 241 20.59 0.76 -7.31
N CYS A 242 20.51 0.39 -8.59
CA CYS A 242 20.60 -1.01 -9.03
C CYS A 242 21.96 -1.62 -8.70
N GLU A 243 23.05 -0.93 -9.03
CA GLU A 243 24.44 -1.37 -8.77
C GLU A 243 24.66 -1.55 -7.26
N LEU A 244 24.32 -0.54 -6.46
CA LEU A 244 24.45 -0.58 -5.00
C LEU A 244 23.70 -1.77 -4.39
N LEU A 245 22.39 -1.91 -4.68
CA LEU A 245 21.58 -2.96 -4.07
C LEU A 245 21.96 -4.36 -4.58
N SER A 246 22.28 -4.49 -5.87
CA SER A 246 22.73 -5.76 -6.46
C SER A 246 24.04 -6.22 -5.83
N GLU A 247 24.97 -5.30 -5.59
CA GLU A 247 26.28 -5.63 -5.06
C GLU A 247 26.24 -5.88 -3.55
N ILE A 248 25.49 -5.08 -2.78
CA ILE A 248 25.32 -5.26 -1.33
C ILE A 248 24.66 -6.61 -1.01
N THR A 249 23.65 -7.00 -1.78
CA THR A 249 22.90 -8.24 -1.55
C THR A 249 23.47 -9.46 -2.30
N GLY A 250 24.28 -9.24 -3.32
CA GLY A 250 24.72 -10.28 -4.27
C GLY A 250 23.62 -10.80 -5.21
N ILE A 251 22.45 -10.16 -5.24
CA ILE A 251 21.29 -10.59 -6.03
C ILE A 251 21.32 -9.91 -7.40
N LYS A 252 21.29 -10.72 -8.47
CA LYS A 252 21.28 -10.21 -9.84
C LYS A 252 19.97 -9.51 -10.19
N VAL A 253 20.07 -8.36 -10.85
CA VAL A 253 18.92 -7.64 -11.40
C VAL A 253 18.36 -8.34 -12.64
N ILE A 254 17.06 -8.60 -12.64
CA ILE A 254 16.35 -9.25 -13.73
C ILE A 254 15.78 -8.18 -14.67
N THR A 255 16.19 -8.23 -15.94
CA THR A 255 15.69 -7.35 -17.01
C THR A 255 14.94 -8.16 -18.07
N PRO A 256 13.92 -7.58 -18.73
CA PRO A 256 13.28 -8.22 -19.90
C PRO A 256 14.29 -8.34 -21.04
N LYS A 257 14.31 -9.51 -21.72
CA LYS A 257 15.24 -9.79 -22.82
C LYS A 257 14.56 -10.34 -24.07
N ASN A 258 13.85 -11.46 -23.89
CA ASN A 258 13.46 -12.30 -25.02
C ASN A 258 12.06 -11.99 -25.58
N PHE A 259 11.17 -11.46 -24.76
CA PHE A 259 9.83 -11.11 -25.20
C PHE A 259 9.80 -9.69 -25.80
N LYS A 260 9.21 -9.58 -26.98
CA LYS A 260 8.95 -8.32 -27.66
C LYS A 260 7.52 -8.34 -28.19
N THR A 261 6.79 -7.26 -27.95
CA THR A 261 5.50 -7.03 -28.60
C THR A 261 5.69 -6.72 -30.08
N LYS A 262 4.60 -6.68 -30.84
CA LYS A 262 4.62 -6.28 -32.25
C LYS A 262 5.20 -4.88 -32.44
N ASN A 263 5.01 -4.01 -31.47
CA ASN A 263 5.52 -2.63 -31.45
C ASN A 263 6.94 -2.51 -30.85
N GLY A 264 7.62 -3.62 -30.56
CA GLY A 264 8.99 -3.63 -30.02
C GLY A 264 9.11 -3.37 -28.52
N LEU A 265 7.98 -3.29 -27.80
CA LEU A 265 7.93 -3.08 -26.35
C LEU A 265 8.22 -4.38 -25.59
N ASN A 266 8.66 -4.26 -24.33
CA ASN A 266 8.97 -5.40 -23.46
C ASN A 266 7.78 -5.83 -22.57
N CYS A 267 6.62 -5.19 -22.74
CA CYS A 267 5.46 -5.37 -21.87
C CYS A 267 4.16 -5.25 -22.64
N LEU A 268 3.10 -5.79 -22.04
CA LEU A 268 1.75 -5.83 -22.58
C LEU A 268 0.85 -5.00 -21.68
N ARG A 269 0.11 -4.06 -22.25
CA ARG A 269 -0.93 -3.35 -21.51
C ARG A 269 -2.10 -4.30 -21.26
N CYS A 270 -2.52 -4.41 -20.00
CA CYS A 270 -3.64 -5.25 -19.60
C CYS A 270 -4.22 -4.79 -18.26
N SER A 271 -5.38 -5.34 -17.89
CA SER A 271 -6.03 -5.04 -16.62
C SER A 271 -6.13 -6.27 -15.72
N VAL A 272 -5.99 -6.03 -14.43
CA VAL A 272 -6.25 -7.01 -13.36
C VAL A 272 -7.39 -6.46 -12.51
N GLY A 273 -8.58 -7.05 -12.65
CA GLY A 273 -9.79 -6.49 -12.06
C GLY A 273 -10.04 -5.06 -12.57
N PRO A 274 -10.28 -4.07 -11.69
CA PRO A 274 -10.52 -2.69 -12.10
C PRO A 274 -9.22 -1.91 -12.43
N HIS A 275 -8.05 -2.50 -12.23
CA HIS A 275 -6.78 -1.79 -12.35
C HIS A 275 -6.11 -2.05 -13.70
N SER A 276 -5.82 -0.99 -14.45
CA SER A 276 -5.00 -1.05 -15.67
C SER A 276 -3.51 -1.04 -15.30
N GLY A 277 -2.71 -1.80 -16.04
CA GLY A 277 -1.28 -1.93 -15.81
C GLY A 277 -0.54 -2.60 -16.96
N PHE A 278 0.61 -3.16 -16.65
CA PHE A 278 1.55 -3.73 -17.60
C PHE A 278 2.05 -5.08 -17.13
N LEU A 279 1.87 -6.10 -17.98
CA LEU A 279 2.42 -7.43 -17.81
C LEU A 279 3.76 -7.52 -18.54
N PHE A 280 4.79 -7.94 -17.82
CA PHE A 280 6.14 -8.15 -18.34
C PHE A 280 6.44 -9.65 -18.37
N PRO A 281 6.48 -10.25 -19.57
CA PRO A 281 6.96 -11.62 -19.73
C PRO A 281 8.49 -11.69 -19.63
N LEU A 282 9.01 -12.31 -18.57
CA LEU A 282 10.46 -12.44 -18.33
C LEU A 282 10.96 -13.85 -18.69
N GLU A 283 12.22 -14.13 -18.40
CA GLU A 283 12.83 -15.42 -18.77
C GLU A 283 12.25 -16.60 -17.99
N LYS A 284 11.99 -16.40 -16.68
CA LYS A 284 11.56 -17.45 -15.75
C LYS A 284 10.26 -17.13 -14.99
N SER A 285 9.67 -15.98 -15.25
CA SER A 285 8.47 -15.52 -14.56
C SER A 285 7.74 -14.46 -15.36
N LEU A 286 6.50 -14.19 -14.95
CA LEU A 286 5.72 -13.04 -15.34
C LEU A 286 5.67 -12.07 -14.17
N ILE A 287 5.74 -10.77 -14.44
CA ILE A 287 5.49 -9.74 -13.43
C ILE A 287 4.51 -8.71 -13.96
N TYR A 288 3.49 -8.37 -13.17
CA TYR A 288 2.51 -7.35 -13.48
C TYR A 288 2.68 -6.17 -12.52
N LEU A 289 2.69 -4.97 -13.09
CA LEU A 289 2.69 -3.68 -12.38
C LEU A 289 1.44 -2.87 -12.79
N GLN A 290 0.87 -1.97 -12.00
CA GLN A 290 1.35 -1.39 -10.73
C GLN A 290 0.59 -1.88 -9.48
N LYS A 291 -0.73 -2.09 -9.55
CA LYS A 291 -1.57 -2.53 -8.41
C LYS A 291 -2.57 -3.61 -8.85
N PRO A 292 -2.62 -4.78 -8.19
CA PRO A 292 -1.58 -5.31 -7.30
C PRO A 292 -0.27 -5.57 -8.06
N VAL A 293 0.86 -5.62 -7.36
CA VAL A 293 2.09 -6.18 -7.95
C VAL A 293 1.99 -7.69 -7.90
N LEU A 294 1.98 -8.34 -9.06
CA LEU A 294 1.88 -9.79 -9.15
C LEU A 294 3.15 -10.35 -9.77
N HIS A 295 3.73 -11.37 -9.14
CA HIS A 295 4.88 -12.09 -9.67
C HIS A 295 4.54 -13.58 -9.71
N ILE A 296 4.47 -14.13 -10.92
CA ILE A 296 4.09 -15.52 -11.17
C ILE A 296 5.28 -16.22 -11.81
N LYS A 297 5.91 -17.16 -11.12
CA LYS A 297 7.02 -17.92 -11.70
C LYS A 297 6.50 -18.96 -12.69
N HIS A 298 7.27 -19.21 -13.76
CA HIS A 298 6.89 -20.21 -14.76
C HIS A 298 6.77 -21.61 -14.19
N GLU A 299 7.64 -21.96 -13.22
CA GLU A 299 7.61 -23.26 -12.53
C GLU A 299 6.31 -23.52 -11.77
N GLU A 300 5.54 -22.47 -11.49
CA GLU A 300 4.29 -22.54 -10.73
C GLU A 300 3.06 -22.58 -11.63
N ILE A 301 3.22 -22.33 -12.93
CA ILE A 301 2.13 -22.28 -13.92
C ILE A 301 1.76 -23.70 -14.34
N LYS A 302 0.49 -24.04 -14.18
CA LYS A 302 -0.10 -25.31 -14.64
C LYS A 302 -0.58 -25.21 -16.08
N GLU A 303 -1.38 -24.20 -16.37
CA GLU A 303 -1.91 -23.94 -17.71
C GLU A 303 -2.16 -22.45 -17.93
N VAL A 304 -2.04 -22.02 -19.18
CA VAL A 304 -2.44 -20.68 -19.65
C VAL A 304 -3.62 -20.84 -20.60
N ILE A 305 -4.68 -20.08 -20.36
CA ILE A 305 -5.93 -20.18 -21.11
C ILE A 305 -6.20 -18.83 -21.75
N PHE A 306 -6.28 -18.82 -23.07
CA PHE A 306 -6.72 -17.64 -23.82
C PHE A 306 -8.22 -17.70 -24.00
N GLN A 307 -8.90 -16.61 -23.66
CA GLN A 307 -10.36 -16.45 -23.68
C GLN A 307 -10.76 -15.30 -24.61
N ARG A 308 -12.00 -15.30 -25.08
CA ARG A 308 -12.56 -14.26 -25.98
C ARG A 308 -11.78 -14.09 -27.29
N ILE A 309 -11.27 -15.20 -27.84
CA ILE A 309 -10.51 -15.23 -29.11
C ILE A 309 -11.45 -15.31 -30.32
N GLY A 310 -12.75 -15.05 -30.17
CA GLY A 310 -13.79 -15.28 -31.18
C GLY A 310 -13.50 -14.71 -32.57
N SER A 311 -14.11 -15.34 -33.58
CA SER A 311 -13.87 -15.09 -35.02
C SER A 311 -14.41 -13.77 -35.55
N THR A 312 -15.23 -13.04 -34.79
CA THR A 312 -15.73 -11.74 -35.23
C THR A 312 -14.63 -10.69 -35.07
N ASN A 313 -14.21 -10.08 -36.20
CA ASN A 313 -13.21 -9.00 -36.26
C ASN A 313 -13.55 -7.74 -35.43
N LEU A 314 -14.65 -7.75 -34.68
CA LEU A 314 -15.10 -6.66 -33.82
C LEU A 314 -14.33 -6.58 -32.50
N ASN A 315 -13.89 -7.71 -31.93
CA ASN A 315 -13.15 -7.72 -30.67
C ASN A 315 -11.64 -7.54 -30.90
N LYS A 316 -11.15 -6.31 -30.65
CA LYS A 316 -9.73 -5.95 -30.69
C LYS A 316 -8.91 -6.49 -29.53
N PHE A 317 -9.56 -7.01 -28.49
CA PHE A 317 -8.93 -7.48 -27.26
C PHE A 317 -9.34 -8.90 -26.92
N PHE A 318 -8.46 -9.60 -26.20
CA PHE A 318 -8.70 -10.92 -25.63
C PHE A 318 -8.20 -10.96 -24.18
N ASP A 319 -8.58 -12.01 -23.46
CA ASP A 319 -8.21 -12.18 -22.05
C ASP A 319 -7.31 -13.40 -21.87
N VAL A 320 -6.35 -13.31 -20.95
CA VAL A 320 -5.40 -14.38 -20.60
C VAL A 320 -5.61 -14.78 -19.16
N LYS A 321 -6.08 -16.01 -18.95
CA LYS A 321 -6.18 -16.60 -17.62
C LYS A 321 -4.99 -17.52 -17.36
N ILE A 322 -4.22 -17.22 -16.33
CA ILE A 322 -3.09 -18.03 -15.89
C ILE A 322 -3.49 -18.82 -14.66
N VAL A 323 -3.42 -20.14 -14.74
CA VAL A 323 -3.66 -21.04 -13.62
C VAL A 323 -2.31 -21.45 -13.05
N TYR A 324 -2.04 -21.06 -11.81
CA TYR A 324 -0.75 -21.30 -11.14
C TYR A 324 -0.97 -21.68 -9.69
N ARG A 325 -0.15 -22.60 -9.17
CA ARG A 325 -0.37 -23.22 -7.83
C ARG A 325 -1.83 -23.68 -7.66
N ASN A 326 -2.56 -23.07 -6.73
CA ASN A 326 -3.98 -23.31 -6.43
C ASN A 326 -4.84 -22.06 -6.67
N SER A 327 -4.32 -21.06 -7.39
CA SER A 327 -5.03 -19.84 -7.74
C SER A 327 -5.12 -19.69 -9.27
N ASN A 328 -5.88 -18.69 -9.70
CA ASN A 328 -5.87 -18.24 -11.07
C ASN A 328 -5.82 -16.72 -11.10
N GLN A 329 -5.18 -16.17 -12.13
CA GLN A 329 -5.14 -14.74 -12.39
C GLN A 329 -5.65 -14.48 -13.80
N LEU A 330 -6.65 -13.61 -13.92
CA LEU A 330 -7.12 -13.12 -15.20
C LEU A 330 -6.43 -11.79 -15.52
N PHE A 331 -5.87 -11.70 -16.71
CA PHE A 331 -5.38 -10.48 -17.33
C PHE A 331 -6.30 -10.16 -18.51
N SER A 332 -7.06 -9.08 -18.40
CA SER A 332 -8.03 -8.70 -19.42
C SER A 332 -7.50 -7.60 -20.34
N SER A 333 -8.19 -7.38 -21.45
CA SER A 333 -7.95 -6.25 -22.35
C SER A 333 -6.57 -6.25 -23.02
N ILE A 334 -6.04 -7.43 -23.35
CA ILE A 334 -4.79 -7.57 -24.13
C ILE A 334 -5.12 -7.47 -25.61
N GLU A 335 -4.35 -6.71 -26.38
CA GLU A 335 -4.55 -6.54 -27.82
C GLU A 335 -4.41 -7.86 -28.58
N LYS A 336 -5.36 -8.16 -29.48
CA LYS A 336 -5.40 -9.41 -30.25
C LYS A 336 -4.16 -9.63 -31.13
N ASP A 337 -3.52 -8.54 -31.55
CA ASP A 337 -2.24 -8.56 -32.28
C ASP A 337 -1.10 -9.24 -31.51
N GLU A 338 -1.20 -9.32 -30.18
CA GLU A 338 -0.19 -9.94 -29.32
C GLU A 338 -0.45 -11.43 -29.04
N LEU A 339 -1.54 -11.99 -29.58
CA LEU A 339 -1.92 -13.39 -29.38
C LEU A 339 -0.82 -14.37 -29.82
N ASP A 340 -0.24 -14.15 -31.00
CA ASP A 340 0.78 -15.03 -31.56
C ASP A 340 2.11 -14.88 -30.82
N ASN A 341 2.51 -13.65 -30.48
CA ASN A 341 3.70 -13.36 -29.68
C ASN A 341 3.63 -14.05 -28.30
N LEU A 342 2.48 -13.95 -27.62
CA LEU A 342 2.25 -14.63 -26.35
C LEU A 342 2.20 -16.15 -26.49
N THR A 343 1.56 -16.67 -27.55
CA THR A 343 1.52 -18.11 -27.83
C THR A 343 2.95 -18.65 -28.00
N GLN A 344 3.77 -17.97 -28.80
CA GLN A 344 5.16 -18.36 -29.05
C GLN A 344 6.01 -18.28 -27.79
N TYR A 345 5.83 -17.22 -27.00
CA TYR A 345 6.51 -17.05 -25.72
C TYR A 345 6.24 -18.24 -24.78
N PHE A 346 4.97 -18.55 -24.49
CA PHE A 346 4.63 -19.65 -23.59
C PHE A 346 5.08 -21.02 -24.14
N SER A 347 4.97 -21.21 -25.46
CA SER A 347 5.44 -22.44 -26.13
C SER A 347 6.96 -22.61 -25.99
N SER A 348 7.73 -21.52 -26.15
CA SER A 348 9.20 -21.55 -25.97
C SER A 348 9.61 -21.91 -24.53
N LYS A 349 8.77 -21.57 -23.56
CA LYS A 349 8.96 -21.90 -22.14
C LYS A 349 8.36 -23.24 -21.73
N LYS A 350 7.82 -24.02 -22.69
CA LYS A 350 7.17 -25.32 -22.46
C LYS A 350 5.98 -25.25 -21.50
N ILE A 351 5.25 -24.12 -21.52
CA ILE A 351 4.03 -23.93 -20.73
C ILE A 351 2.84 -24.35 -21.58
N ALA A 352 1.91 -25.13 -21.01
CA ALA A 352 0.71 -25.58 -21.70
C ALA A 352 -0.23 -24.39 -21.98
N VAL A 353 -0.62 -24.22 -23.25
CA VAL A 353 -1.52 -23.17 -23.72
C VAL A 353 -2.80 -23.79 -24.25
N ARG A 354 -3.95 -23.38 -23.71
CA ARG A 354 -5.29 -23.72 -24.20
C ARG A 354 -5.95 -22.47 -24.79
N LYS A 355 -6.53 -22.59 -26.00
CA LYS A 355 -7.29 -21.52 -26.65
C LYS A 355 -8.78 -21.86 -26.57
N LEU A 356 -9.56 -21.09 -25.82
CA LEU A 356 -11.02 -21.22 -25.80
C LEU A 356 -11.60 -20.38 -26.94
N GLN A 357 -12.14 -21.04 -27.95
CA GLN A 357 -13.04 -20.40 -28.91
C GLN A 357 -14.43 -20.37 -28.29
N GLU A 358 -15.12 -19.23 -28.36
CA GLU A 358 -16.56 -19.21 -28.15
C GLU A 358 -17.17 -20.00 -29.31
N GLU A 359 -17.58 -21.24 -29.05
CA GLU A 359 -18.45 -21.97 -29.97
C GLU A 359 -19.75 -21.17 -30.05
N LEU A 360 -19.97 -20.51 -31.20
CA LEU A 360 -21.31 -20.07 -31.58
C LEU A 360 -22.21 -21.32 -31.54
N PRO A 361 -23.40 -21.27 -30.90
CA PRO A 361 -24.35 -22.34 -31.06
C PRO A 361 -24.66 -22.44 -32.55
N ARG A 362 -24.23 -23.55 -33.18
CA ARG A 362 -24.65 -23.91 -34.54
C ARG A 362 -26.16 -24.10 -34.47
N VAL A 363 -26.93 -23.07 -34.80
CA VAL A 363 -28.30 -23.26 -35.27
C VAL A 363 -28.13 -24.02 -36.57
N GLN A 364 -28.35 -25.34 -36.54
CA GLN A 364 -28.62 -26.12 -37.73
C GLN A 364 -29.91 -25.54 -38.30
N LEU A 365 -29.79 -24.66 -39.29
CA LEU A 365 -30.88 -24.43 -40.22
C LEU A 365 -30.97 -25.72 -41.04
N ASP A 366 -31.93 -26.56 -40.63
CA ASP A 366 -32.35 -27.73 -41.39
C ASP A 366 -33.07 -27.19 -42.64
N ASP A 367 -32.30 -27.01 -43.73
CA ASP A 367 -32.84 -26.82 -45.07
C ASP A 367 -33.45 -28.17 -45.51
N SER A 368 -34.72 -28.35 -45.21
CA SER A 368 -35.55 -29.36 -45.84
C SER A 368 -36.85 -28.73 -46.34
N ASP A 369 -36.76 -28.08 -47.50
CA ASP A 369 -37.89 -27.89 -48.41
C ASP A 369 -38.24 -29.25 -49.05
N SER A 370 -39.50 -29.69 -48.90
CA SER A 370 -40.26 -30.50 -49.88
C SER A 370 -41.72 -30.65 -49.44
N ASP A 371 -42.57 -29.75 -49.97
CA ASP A 371 -43.88 -29.93 -50.60
C ASP A 371 -45.01 -30.81 -49.99
N GLU A 372 -46.14 -30.11 -49.81
CA GLU A 372 -47.55 -30.42 -50.15
C GLU A 372 -48.18 -31.78 -49.75
N ASP A 373 -49.22 -31.73 -48.91
CA ASP A 373 -50.59 -32.04 -49.34
C ASP A 373 -51.67 -31.84 -48.24
N GLU A 374 -52.88 -31.60 -48.72
CA GLU A 374 -54.07 -31.07 -48.05
C GLU A 374 -54.73 -31.96 -46.97
N ASP A 375 -55.36 -31.28 -46.00
CA ASP A 375 -56.81 -31.33 -45.72
C ASP A 375 -57.30 -31.71 -44.30
N ASN A 376 -58.34 -30.95 -43.89
CA ASN A 376 -59.33 -31.15 -42.84
C ASN A 376 -59.11 -30.78 -41.35
N ASN A 377 -59.74 -29.64 -40.99
CA ASN A 377 -60.72 -29.44 -39.90
C ASN A 377 -60.36 -29.89 -38.46
N ASN A 378 -60.12 -28.91 -37.56
CA ASN A 378 -61.10 -28.63 -36.51
C ASN A 378 -60.82 -27.33 -35.75
N GLU A 379 -61.90 -26.59 -35.52
CA GLU A 379 -62.01 -25.39 -34.72
C GLU A 379 -61.62 -25.65 -33.24
N ASN A 380 -60.86 -24.74 -32.63
CA ASN A 380 -61.20 -24.16 -31.32
C ASN A 380 -60.29 -22.98 -30.91
N LYS A 381 -60.81 -21.77 -31.16
CA LYS A 381 -60.98 -20.68 -30.17
C LYS A 381 -60.10 -20.70 -28.89
N LYS A 382 -59.17 -19.74 -28.75
CA LYS A 382 -59.35 -18.49 -27.95
C LYS A 382 -58.07 -17.66 -27.76
N ASN A 383 -58.25 -16.37 -28.07
CA ASN A 383 -57.75 -15.17 -27.37
C ASN A 383 -56.28 -14.73 -27.50
N LYS A 384 -56.05 -13.85 -28.49
CA LYS A 384 -55.17 -12.67 -28.37
C LYS A 384 -55.80 -11.61 -27.46
N PRO A 385 -55.00 -10.67 -26.93
CA PRO A 385 -55.14 -9.32 -27.46
C PRO A 385 -53.81 -8.74 -27.96
N LYS A 386 -53.93 -8.00 -29.07
CA LYS A 386 -52.92 -7.06 -29.57
C LYS A 386 -53.02 -5.77 -28.74
N THR A 387 -51.91 -5.12 -28.42
CA THR A 387 -51.86 -3.69 -28.10
C THR A 387 -50.55 -3.08 -28.61
N ASP A 388 -50.68 -1.85 -29.10
CA ASP A 388 -49.80 -1.06 -29.97
C ASP A 388 -48.37 -0.77 -29.45
N PRO A 389 -47.40 -0.51 -30.36
CA PRO A 389 -46.14 0.14 -30.07
C PRO A 389 -46.33 1.67 -30.18
N ASN A 390 -46.54 2.35 -29.07
CA ASN A 390 -46.23 3.77 -28.85
C ASN A 390 -46.79 4.19 -27.49
N ASN A 391 -46.02 4.00 -26.42
CA ASN A 391 -46.03 4.99 -25.36
C ASN A 391 -44.64 5.04 -24.71
N LEU A 392 -44.03 6.20 -24.88
CA LEU A 392 -42.84 6.66 -24.19
C LEU A 392 -43.17 6.73 -22.70
N ASP A 393 -42.32 6.14 -21.86
CA ASP A 393 -41.84 6.94 -20.73
C ASP A 393 -40.45 6.46 -20.29
N SER A 394 -39.65 7.47 -19.98
CA SER A 394 -38.25 7.46 -19.65
C SER A 394 -38.11 7.25 -18.16
N ASP A 395 -37.25 6.34 -17.71
CA ASP A 395 -36.73 6.39 -16.33
C ASP A 395 -35.24 6.01 -16.38
N GLU A 396 -34.44 7.08 -16.26
CA GLU A 396 -33.02 7.11 -15.96
C GLU A 396 -32.87 6.99 -14.43
N ASP A 397 -32.24 5.92 -13.94
CA ASP A 397 -31.82 5.83 -12.55
C ASP A 397 -30.41 6.43 -12.41
N ASP A 398 -30.37 7.67 -11.92
CA ASP A 398 -29.17 8.41 -11.51
C ASP A 398 -29.24 8.63 -9.98
N ASP A 399 -28.52 7.80 -9.22
CA ASP A 399 -28.40 7.88 -7.76
C ASP A 399 -27.34 8.92 -7.37
N ASP A 400 -27.75 10.18 -7.28
CA ASP A 400 -26.94 11.29 -6.76
C ASP A 400 -27.15 11.45 -5.25
N PHE A 401 -26.05 11.27 -4.51
CA PHE A 401 -25.96 11.28 -3.05
C PHE A 401 -25.80 12.73 -2.55
N GLN A 402 -26.77 13.24 -1.77
CA GLN A 402 -26.61 14.50 -1.02
C GLN A 402 -26.90 14.35 0.48
N GLU A 403 -25.99 14.93 1.25
CA GLU A 403 -26.01 15.12 2.70
C GLU A 403 -27.21 15.96 3.17
N GLY A 404 -27.79 15.60 4.31
CA GLY A 404 -28.77 16.40 5.03
C GLY A 404 -28.65 16.20 6.53
N ASP A 405 -28.34 17.30 7.23
CA ASP A 405 -28.31 17.47 8.67
C ASP A 405 -29.59 16.95 9.37
N VAL A 406 -29.41 16.34 10.54
CA VAL A 406 -30.48 16.09 11.51
C VAL A 406 -30.11 16.71 12.85
N ASP A 407 -30.57 17.93 13.05
CA ASP A 407 -30.93 18.47 14.36
C ASP A 407 -32.22 17.78 14.81
N ASP A 408 -32.21 17.17 16.00
CA ASP A 408 -33.44 16.71 16.64
C ASP A 408 -33.45 17.13 18.12
N GLN A 409 -34.26 18.15 18.41
CA GLN A 409 -34.62 18.56 19.76
C GLN A 409 -36.00 18.01 20.12
N SER A 410 -35.99 17.27 21.22
CA SER A 410 -37.01 17.22 22.29
C SER A 410 -38.47 16.94 21.93
N GLU A 411 -39.00 15.86 22.52
CA GLU A 411 -40.24 15.93 23.31
C GLU A 411 -40.14 15.02 24.53
N GLY A 412 -40.68 15.52 25.65
CA GLY A 412 -40.50 14.95 26.98
C GLY A 412 -41.55 13.93 27.40
N SER A 413 -41.31 13.32 28.56
CA SER A 413 -42.36 12.78 29.41
C SER A 413 -41.89 12.85 30.86
N ASP A 414 -42.63 13.60 31.67
CA ASP A 414 -42.55 13.63 33.13
C ASP A 414 -42.92 12.26 33.71
N GLU A 415 -42.14 11.77 34.66
CA GLU A 415 -42.69 11.12 35.85
C GLU A 415 -41.94 11.58 37.11
N SER A 416 -42.72 12.17 38.00
CA SER A 416 -42.38 12.67 39.32
C SER A 416 -42.22 11.56 40.34
N ASP A 417 -41.22 11.67 41.22
CA ASP A 417 -41.37 11.27 42.62
C ASP A 417 -40.41 12.10 43.51
N GLU A 418 -41.01 12.98 44.32
CA GLU A 418 -40.34 13.71 45.39
C GLU A 418 -40.12 12.80 46.60
N SER A 419 -38.93 12.87 47.19
CA SER A 419 -38.83 12.75 48.66
C SER A 419 -37.78 13.72 49.21
N ASP A 420 -38.26 14.42 50.21
CA ASP A 420 -37.79 15.66 50.82
C ASP A 420 -36.81 15.37 51.96
N SER A 421 -35.66 16.06 52.02
CA SER A 421 -34.98 16.25 53.31
C SER A 421 -34.21 17.57 53.35
N ASN A 422 -34.84 18.49 54.06
CA ASN A 422 -34.51 19.87 54.35
C ASN A 422 -33.45 19.95 55.47
N SER A 423 -32.38 20.74 55.29
CA SER A 423 -31.65 21.33 56.43
C SER A 423 -31.25 22.78 56.13
N LYS A 424 -32.03 23.70 56.69
CA LYS A 424 -31.84 25.15 56.68
C LYS A 424 -30.65 25.59 57.55
N ARG A 425 -29.93 26.58 57.00
CA ARG A 425 -29.46 27.86 57.60
C ARG A 425 -29.04 27.88 59.07
N ASN A 426 -27.87 28.48 59.32
CA ASN A 426 -27.86 29.82 59.91
C ASN A 426 -26.56 30.60 59.63
N LYS A 427 -26.75 31.84 59.15
CA LYS A 427 -25.79 32.93 59.24
C LYS A 427 -25.81 33.47 60.68
N LYS A 428 -24.62 33.63 61.27
CA LYS A 428 -24.28 34.85 62.00
C LYS A 428 -22.78 35.07 61.93
#